data_AF-A0A8D8PM89-F1
#
_entry.id   AF-A0A8D8PM89-F1
#
_cell.length_a   1.000
_cell.length_b   1.000
_cell.length_c   1.000
_cell.angle_alpha   90.00
_cell.angle_beta   90.00
_cell.angle_gamma   90.00
#
_symmetry.space_group_name_H-M   'P 1'
#
loop_
_entity.id
_entity.type
_entity.pdbx_description
1 polymer ?
#
loop_
_entity_poly.entity_id
_entity_poly.type
_entity_poly.pdbx_seq_one_letter_code
_entity_poly.pdbx_strand_id
1 'polypeptide(L)'
;MKILRTPNFRYKLLEMDLKKPIIDIVTRWNTTHDMLKSFLELRPFWGNHFKDIPQIFLEKVETVVAVLQPAKDATIKLQQEQLTLGDFVKTWMEMKLKVENMRNSWSQCLLDCIKQREKSLLENEVVLAAIYLDPRICKLFPLEKTQQTKRFLKNVASHMIEVSTCLIFY
;
A
#
# COMPACT_ATOMS: atom_id res chain seq x y z
N MET A 1 -7.77 -21.03 5.23
CA MET A 1 -7.00 -21.06 3.95
C MET A 1 -6.10 -22.27 3.77
N LYS A 2 -5.30 -22.70 4.76
CA LYS A 2 -4.44 -23.90 4.63
C LYS A 2 -5.24 -25.19 4.31
N ILE A 3 -6.41 -25.34 4.93
CA ILE A 3 -7.32 -26.48 4.71
C ILE A 3 -7.74 -26.58 3.24
N LEU A 4 -8.10 -25.47 2.59
CA LEU A 4 -8.52 -25.44 1.18
C LEU A 4 -7.40 -25.81 0.18
N ARG A 5 -6.16 -26.01 0.67
CA ARG A 5 -5.00 -26.35 -0.15
C ARG A 5 -4.50 -27.77 0.09
N THR A 6 -5.23 -28.59 0.86
CA THR A 6 -4.94 -30.02 0.95
C THR A 6 -5.15 -30.69 -0.40
N PRO A 7 -4.48 -31.83 -0.69
CA PRO A 7 -4.61 -32.52 -1.97
C PRO A 7 -6.08 -32.77 -2.36
N ASN A 8 -6.89 -33.25 -1.42
CA ASN A 8 -8.31 -33.55 -1.64
C ASN A 8 -9.12 -32.33 -2.09
N PHE A 9 -8.94 -31.17 -1.44
CA PHE A 9 -9.65 -29.95 -1.84
C PHE A 9 -9.06 -29.31 -3.08
N ARG A 10 -7.76 -29.47 -3.34
CA ARG A 10 -7.12 -28.99 -4.58
C ARG A 10 -7.71 -29.67 -5.81
N TYR A 11 -7.92 -30.98 -5.78
CA TYR A 11 -8.54 -31.70 -6.90
C TYR A 11 -9.99 -31.22 -7.14
N LYS A 12 -10.78 -31.10 -6.07
CA LYS A 12 -12.17 -30.61 -6.16
C LYS A 12 -12.26 -29.17 -6.69
N LEU A 13 -11.33 -28.29 -6.30
CA LEU A 13 -11.26 -26.93 -6.84
C LEU A 13 -10.97 -26.93 -8.35
N LEU A 14 -10.08 -27.82 -8.82
CA LEU A 14 -9.77 -27.96 -10.24
C LEU A 14 -10.97 -28.51 -11.04
N GLU A 15 -11.70 -29.48 -10.49
CA GLU A 15 -12.92 -30.02 -11.11
C GLU A 15 -14.01 -28.94 -11.30
N MET A 16 -14.04 -27.94 -10.42
CA MET A 16 -14.98 -26.82 -10.47
C MET A 16 -14.45 -25.60 -11.23
N ASP A 17 -13.29 -25.70 -11.88
CA ASP A 17 -12.58 -24.59 -12.55
C ASP A 17 -12.33 -23.37 -11.63
N LEU A 18 -12.10 -23.63 -10.34
CA LEU A 18 -11.85 -22.60 -9.33
C LEU A 18 -10.36 -22.40 -9.08
N LYS A 19 -9.96 -21.13 -8.90
CA LYS A 19 -8.58 -20.76 -8.63
C LYS A 19 -8.11 -21.29 -7.28
N LYS A 20 -6.84 -21.70 -7.23
CA LYS A 20 -6.19 -22.12 -5.99
C LYS A 20 -6.14 -20.95 -4.99
N PRO A 21 -6.60 -21.14 -3.74
CA PRO A 21 -6.62 -20.09 -2.75
C PRO A 21 -5.22 -19.54 -2.44
N ILE A 22 -5.11 -18.22 -2.34
CA ILE A 22 -3.86 -17.52 -2.00
C ILE A 22 -3.58 -17.66 -0.49
N ILE A 23 -2.31 -17.74 -0.11
CA ILE A 23 -1.88 -17.74 1.30
C ILE A 23 -1.24 -16.39 1.58
N ASP A 24 -1.51 -15.86 2.76
CA ASP A 24 -0.83 -14.69 3.26
C ASP A 24 0.67 -14.95 3.51
N ILE A 25 1.52 -14.09 2.95
CA ILE A 25 2.97 -14.11 3.06
C ILE A 25 3.39 -12.80 3.71
N VAL A 26 3.87 -12.86 4.95
CA VAL A 26 4.19 -11.69 5.78
C VAL A 26 5.09 -10.66 5.07
N THR A 27 6.01 -11.11 4.23
CA THR A 27 6.95 -10.23 3.50
C THR A 27 6.35 -9.56 2.25
N ARG A 28 5.12 -9.90 1.85
CA ARG A 28 4.42 -9.31 0.70
C ARG A 28 3.19 -8.55 1.17
N TRP A 29 3.24 -7.23 1.06
CA TRP A 29 2.26 -6.33 1.68
C TRP A 29 0.80 -6.55 1.26
N ASN A 30 0.56 -7.14 0.09
CA ASN A 30 -0.78 -7.30 -0.47
C ASN A 30 -1.40 -8.70 -0.23
N THR A 31 -0.65 -9.66 0.30
CA THR A 31 -1.11 -11.05 0.32
C THR A 31 -2.23 -11.31 1.31
N THR A 32 -2.36 -10.51 2.38
CA THR A 32 -3.49 -10.62 3.32
C THR A 32 -4.78 -10.24 2.61
N HIS A 33 -4.78 -9.13 1.86
CA HIS A 33 -5.91 -8.72 1.04
C HIS A 33 -6.26 -9.80 0.02
N ASP A 34 -5.26 -10.30 -0.72
CA ASP A 34 -5.48 -11.28 -1.79
C ASP A 34 -5.98 -12.62 -1.27
N MET A 35 -5.50 -13.03 -0.10
CA MET A 35 -5.99 -14.20 0.60
C MET A 35 -7.47 -14.04 0.99
N LEU A 36 -7.84 -12.92 1.61
CA LEU A 36 -9.22 -12.68 2.04
C LEU A 36 -10.18 -12.52 0.85
N LYS A 37 -9.75 -11.83 -0.21
CA LYS A 37 -10.52 -11.72 -1.45
C LYS A 37 -10.72 -13.10 -2.09
N SER A 38 -9.65 -13.89 -2.21
CA SER A 38 -9.75 -15.27 -2.73
C SER A 38 -10.65 -16.15 -1.85
N PHE A 39 -10.66 -15.95 -0.54
CA PHE A 39 -11.59 -16.65 0.35
C PHE A 39 -13.05 -16.31 0.04
N LEU A 40 -13.39 -15.03 -0.19
CA LEU A 40 -14.73 -14.60 -0.58
C LEU A 40 -15.14 -15.13 -1.96
N GLU A 41 -14.23 -15.14 -2.93
CA GLU A 41 -14.47 -15.70 -4.27
C GLU A 41 -14.80 -17.20 -4.24
N LEU A 42 -14.25 -17.93 -3.26
CA LEU A 42 -14.51 -19.36 -3.06
C LEU A 42 -15.82 -19.65 -2.30
N ARG A 43 -16.69 -18.65 -2.11
CA ARG A 43 -18.00 -18.81 -1.44
C ARG A 43 -18.84 -20.00 -1.92
N PRO A 44 -19.00 -20.24 -3.23
CA PRO A 44 -19.75 -21.40 -3.72
C PRO A 44 -19.11 -22.73 -3.30
N PHE A 45 -17.78 -22.78 -3.23
CA PHE A 45 -17.04 -23.98 -2.87
C PHE A 45 -17.20 -24.30 -1.39
N TRP A 46 -16.85 -23.35 -0.52
CA TRP A 46 -16.89 -23.63 0.91
C TRP A 46 -18.31 -23.69 1.46
N GLY A 47 -19.29 -23.02 0.86
CA GLY A 47 -20.70 -23.15 1.27
C GLY A 47 -21.25 -24.58 1.11
N ASN A 48 -20.71 -25.33 0.15
CA ASN A 48 -21.09 -26.73 -0.11
C ASN A 48 -20.26 -27.74 0.71
N HIS A 49 -19.11 -27.35 1.24
CA HIS A 49 -18.14 -28.24 1.86
C HIS A 49 -17.90 -27.99 3.35
N PHE A 50 -18.23 -26.79 3.85
CA PHE A 50 -18.12 -26.41 5.25
C PHE A 50 -19.48 -25.89 5.68
N LYS A 51 -20.09 -26.56 6.67
CA LYS A 51 -21.27 -26.02 7.34
C LYS A 51 -20.82 -24.91 8.30
N ASP A 52 -21.71 -23.94 8.50
CA ASP A 52 -21.65 -22.99 9.63
C ASP A 52 -20.58 -21.89 9.59
N ILE A 53 -20.36 -21.23 8.45
CA ILE A 53 -19.67 -19.91 8.48
C ILE A 53 -20.71 -18.83 8.80
N PRO A 54 -20.62 -18.14 9.96
CA PRO A 54 -21.59 -17.13 10.32
C PRO A 54 -21.60 -15.97 9.32
N GLN A 55 -22.79 -15.50 8.93
CA GLN A 55 -22.94 -14.37 8.00
C GLN A 55 -22.20 -13.11 8.50
N ILE A 56 -22.25 -12.85 9.82
CA ILE A 56 -21.50 -11.76 10.47
C ILE A 56 -19.98 -11.84 10.27
N PHE A 57 -19.43 -13.05 10.14
CA PHE A 57 -18.00 -13.23 9.86
C PHE A 57 -17.68 -12.83 8.40
N LEU A 58 -18.56 -13.18 7.46
CA LEU A 58 -18.39 -12.83 6.05
C LEU A 58 -18.44 -11.31 5.84
N GLU A 59 -19.40 -10.63 6.46
CA GLU A 59 -19.52 -9.16 6.41
C GLU A 59 -18.28 -8.46 6.97
N LYS A 60 -17.69 -9.01 8.04
CA LYS A 60 -16.41 -8.51 8.58
C LYS A 60 -15.27 -8.70 7.59
N VAL A 61 -15.17 -9.87 6.95
CA VAL A 61 -14.14 -10.14 5.94
C VAL A 61 -14.30 -9.22 4.73
N GLU A 62 -15.53 -9.03 4.24
CA GLU A 62 -15.85 -8.09 3.15
C GLU A 62 -15.44 -6.66 3.51
N THR A 63 -15.74 -6.23 4.74
CA THR A 63 -15.34 -4.91 5.25
C THR A 63 -13.81 -4.77 5.27
N VAL A 64 -13.09 -5.76 5.79
CA VAL A 64 -11.61 -5.73 5.85
C VAL A 64 -11.00 -5.73 4.46
N VAL A 65 -11.53 -6.54 3.53
CA VAL A 65 -11.09 -6.55 2.12
C VAL A 65 -11.28 -5.17 1.50
N ALA A 66 -12.44 -4.55 1.69
CA ALA A 66 -12.70 -3.21 1.20
C ALA A 66 -11.72 -2.18 1.80
N VAL A 67 -11.46 -2.25 3.11
CA VAL A 67 -10.54 -1.33 3.81
C VAL A 67 -9.09 -1.48 3.35
N LEU A 68 -8.66 -2.69 3.02
CA LEU A 68 -7.30 -2.96 2.53
C LEU A 68 -7.13 -2.64 1.04
N GLN A 69 -8.22 -2.53 0.27
CA GLN A 69 -8.16 -2.30 -1.18
C GLN A 69 -7.38 -1.03 -1.57
N PRO A 70 -7.59 0.15 -0.92
CA PRO A 70 -6.77 1.34 -1.21
C PRO A 70 -5.28 1.14 -0.99
N ALA A 71 -4.89 0.38 0.06
CA ALA A 71 -3.50 0.10 0.37
C ALA A 71 -2.87 -0.86 -0.67
N LYS A 72 -3.64 -1.82 -1.15
CA LYS A 72 -3.23 -2.69 -2.26
C LYS A 72 -3.01 -1.89 -3.54
N ASP A 73 -3.97 -1.06 -3.93
CA ASP A 73 -3.88 -0.23 -5.14
C ASP A 73 -2.66 0.70 -5.08
N ALA A 74 -2.43 1.32 -3.92
CA ALA A 74 -1.25 2.14 -3.68
C ALA A 74 0.03 1.31 -3.84
N THR A 75 0.12 0.13 -3.22
CA THR A 75 1.31 -0.73 -3.32
C THR A 75 1.63 -1.10 -4.77
N ILE A 76 0.62 -1.42 -5.59
CA ILE A 76 0.82 -1.72 -7.02
C ILE A 76 1.39 -0.50 -7.76
N LYS A 77 0.84 0.70 -7.52
CA LYS A 77 1.37 1.94 -8.09
C LYS A 77 2.80 2.23 -7.64
N LEU A 78 3.09 2.00 -6.35
CA LEU A 78 4.41 2.23 -5.77
C LEU A 78 5.48 1.22 -6.23
N GLN A 79 5.07 0.11 -6.85
CA GLN A 79 5.96 -0.90 -7.42
C GLN A 79 6.22 -0.68 -8.92
N GLN A 80 5.70 0.41 -9.51
CA GLN A 80 5.98 0.75 -10.90
C GLN A 80 7.44 1.18 -11.08
N GLU A 81 8.05 0.78 -12.19
CA GLU A 81 9.48 1.01 -12.47
C GLU A 81 9.86 2.50 -12.53
N GLN A 82 8.95 3.35 -13.01
CA GLN A 82 9.16 4.79 -13.21
C GLN A 82 8.45 5.64 -12.14
N LEU A 83 8.63 5.30 -10.86
CA LEU A 83 8.02 6.04 -9.77
C LEU A 83 8.84 7.29 -9.39
N THR A 84 8.28 8.48 -9.63
CA THR A 84 8.85 9.72 -9.09
C THR A 84 8.48 9.90 -7.63
N LEU A 85 9.31 10.60 -6.84
CA LEU A 85 8.98 10.90 -5.44
C LEU A 85 7.68 11.74 -5.29
N GLY A 86 7.38 12.61 -6.25
CA GLY A 86 6.12 13.36 -6.25
C GLY A 86 4.91 12.44 -6.42
N ASP A 87 5.00 11.46 -7.33
CA ASP A 87 3.94 10.47 -7.54
C ASP A 87 3.82 9.50 -6.35
N PHE A 88 4.92 9.20 -5.66
CA PHE A 88 4.91 8.50 -4.39
C PHE A 88 4.06 9.24 -3.35
N VAL A 89 4.35 10.53 -3.10
CA VAL A 89 3.60 11.32 -2.10
C VAL A 89 2.14 11.46 -2.48
N LYS A 90 1.85 11.72 -3.76
CA LYS A 90 0.49 11.80 -4.27
C LYS A 90 -0.27 10.48 -4.02
N THR A 91 0.33 9.35 -4.37
CA THR A 91 -0.27 8.02 -4.17
C THR A 91 -0.52 7.73 -2.69
N TRP A 92 0.42 8.11 -1.82
CA TRP A 92 0.28 7.98 -0.38
C TRP A 92 -0.90 8.80 0.16
N MET A 93 -1.04 10.05 -0.26
CA MET A 93 -2.15 10.92 0.13
C MET A 93 -3.50 10.43 -0.39
N GLU A 94 -3.57 9.99 -1.64
CA GLU A 94 -4.79 9.39 -2.21
C GLU A 94 -5.24 8.17 -1.41
N MET A 95 -4.30 7.29 -1.04
CA MET A 95 -4.58 6.13 -0.19
C MET A 95 -5.14 6.56 1.17
N LYS A 96 -4.46 7.50 1.84
CA LYS A 96 -4.87 7.99 3.16
C LYS A 96 -6.29 8.56 3.14
N LEU A 97 -6.60 9.42 2.17
CA LEU A 97 -7.93 10.02 2.00
C LEU A 97 -9.00 8.98 1.70
N LYS A 98 -8.70 7.98 0.86
CA LYS A 98 -9.62 6.88 0.57
C LYS A 98 -9.97 6.10 1.83
N VAL A 99 -8.97 5.72 2.64
CA VAL A 99 -9.17 4.98 3.89
C VAL A 99 -9.96 5.83 4.91
N GLU A 100 -9.62 7.11 5.05
CA GLU A 100 -10.31 8.04 5.96
C GLU A 100 -11.80 8.20 5.60
N ASN A 101 -12.14 8.20 4.32
CA ASN A 101 -13.53 8.35 3.87
C ASN A 101 -14.41 7.12 4.17
N MET A 102 -13.85 5.96 4.53
CA MET A 102 -14.61 4.73 4.77
C MET A 102 -15.30 4.67 6.15
N ARG A 103 -14.90 5.55 7.09
CA ARG A 103 -15.57 5.80 8.39
C ARG A 103 -16.02 4.54 9.16
N ASN A 104 -15.17 3.53 9.28
CA ASN A 104 -15.42 2.34 10.10
C ASN A 104 -14.22 2.05 11.05
N SER A 105 -14.42 1.15 12.01
CA SER A 105 -13.40 0.84 13.02
C SER A 105 -12.10 0.28 12.40
N TRP A 106 -12.21 -0.60 11.42
CA TRP A 106 -11.07 -1.18 10.72
C TRP A 106 -10.31 -0.14 9.89
N SER A 107 -11.03 0.77 9.22
CA SER A 107 -10.42 1.87 8.48
C SER A 107 -9.71 2.83 9.41
N GLN A 108 -10.24 3.07 10.61
CA GLN A 108 -9.57 3.89 11.61
C GLN A 108 -8.27 3.24 12.08
N CYS A 109 -8.28 1.94 12.40
CA CYS A 109 -7.06 1.23 12.78
C CYS A 109 -6.00 1.28 11.67
N LEU A 110 -6.40 1.09 10.41
CA LEU A 110 -5.48 1.20 9.27
C LEU A 110 -4.97 2.64 9.10
N LEU A 111 -5.85 3.64 9.25
CA LEU A 111 -5.50 5.05 9.16
C LEU A 111 -4.47 5.45 10.22
N ASP A 112 -4.59 4.93 11.44
CA ASP A 112 -3.63 5.18 12.52
C ASP A 112 -2.24 4.60 12.17
N CYS A 113 -2.19 3.38 11.62
CA CYS A 113 -0.95 2.79 11.09
C CYS A 113 -0.35 3.63 9.96
N ILE A 114 -1.18 4.11 9.01
CA ILE A 114 -0.74 4.98 7.91
C ILE A 114 -0.17 6.29 8.48
N LYS A 115 -0.87 6.95 9.39
CA LYS A 115 -0.43 8.20 10.03
C LYS A 115 0.86 8.00 10.83
N GLN A 116 1.01 6.86 11.51
CA GLN A 116 2.25 6.52 12.22
C GLN A 116 3.43 6.40 11.26
N ARG A 117 3.25 5.71 10.13
CA ARG A 117 4.30 5.57 9.11
C ARG A 117 4.60 6.89 8.39
N GLU A 118 3.57 7.71 8.17
CA GLU A 118 3.68 9.02 7.54
C GLU A 118 4.62 9.96 8.30
N LYS A 119 4.62 9.91 9.65
CA LYS A 119 5.56 10.70 10.46
C LYS A 119 7.01 10.44 10.08
N SER A 120 7.41 9.17 9.99
CA SER A 120 8.78 8.80 9.58
C SER A 120 9.09 9.15 8.13
N LEU A 121 8.09 9.15 7.24
CA LEU A 121 8.29 9.58 5.85
C LEU A 121 8.51 11.10 5.75
N LEU A 122 7.78 11.89 6.55
CA LEU A 122 7.89 13.35 6.58
C LEU A 122 9.10 13.87 7.38
N GLU A 123 9.84 12.98 8.05
CA GLU A 123 11.15 13.29 8.63
C GLU A 123 12.29 13.15 7.61
N ASN A 124 12.06 12.45 6.50
CA ASN A 124 13.08 12.22 5.48
C ASN A 124 13.28 13.46 4.61
N GLU A 125 14.53 13.97 4.56
CA GLU A 125 14.86 15.20 3.82
C GLU A 125 14.65 15.08 2.30
N VAL A 126 14.82 13.89 1.72
CA VAL A 126 14.56 13.62 0.29
C VAL A 126 13.06 13.73 -0.01
N VAL A 127 12.22 13.17 0.87
CA VAL A 127 10.76 13.27 0.74
C VAL A 127 10.31 14.72 0.90
N LEU A 128 10.82 15.42 1.91
CA LEU A 128 10.53 16.84 2.12
C LEU A 128 10.96 17.70 0.93
N ALA A 129 12.15 17.45 0.38
CA ALA A 129 12.65 18.10 -0.83
C ALA A 129 11.74 17.85 -2.04
N ALA A 130 11.29 16.62 -2.24
CA ALA A 130 10.38 16.29 -3.32
C ALA A 130 9.01 16.99 -3.17
N ILE A 131 8.46 17.06 -1.96
CA ILE A 131 7.22 17.81 -1.69
C ILE A 131 7.44 19.30 -1.96
N TYR A 132 8.57 19.85 -1.51
CA TYR A 132 8.89 21.26 -1.65
C TYR A 132 9.04 21.68 -3.13
N LEU A 133 9.65 20.82 -3.96
CA LEU A 133 9.93 21.09 -5.36
C LEU A 133 8.76 20.81 -6.30
N ASP A 134 7.86 19.89 -5.96
CA ASP A 134 6.75 19.51 -6.83
C ASP A 134 5.56 20.47 -6.68
N PRO A 135 5.23 21.30 -7.71
CA PRO A 135 4.16 22.29 -7.63
C PRO A 135 2.77 21.70 -7.37
N ARG A 136 2.58 20.41 -7.69
CA ARG A 136 1.30 19.69 -7.52
C ARG A 136 0.99 19.45 -6.05
N ILE A 137 2.01 19.32 -5.20
CA ILE A 137 1.89 18.90 -3.79
C ILE A 137 2.55 19.86 -2.79
N CYS A 138 3.29 20.88 -3.25
CA CYS A 138 4.00 21.82 -2.39
C CYS A 138 3.11 22.57 -1.37
N LYS A 139 1.81 22.70 -1.65
CA LYS A 139 0.83 23.29 -0.70
C LYS A 139 0.68 22.47 0.59
N LEU A 140 1.07 21.21 0.57
CA LEU A 140 1.03 20.29 1.72
C LEU A 140 2.34 20.31 2.52
N PHE A 141 3.31 21.13 2.11
CA PHE A 141 4.62 21.20 2.74
C PHE A 141 4.53 21.83 4.14
N PRO A 142 5.16 21.22 5.18
CA PRO A 142 5.20 21.80 6.51
C PRO A 142 6.13 23.03 6.56
N LEU A 143 5.56 24.22 6.78
CA LEU A 143 6.30 25.49 6.68
C LEU A 143 7.50 25.56 7.63
N GLU A 144 7.41 24.93 8.79
CA GLU A 144 8.48 24.81 9.79
C GLU A 144 9.73 24.07 9.26
N LYS A 145 9.56 23.22 8.24
CA LYS A 145 10.66 22.46 7.60
C LYS A 145 11.33 23.21 6.45
N THR A 146 10.88 24.43 6.13
CA THR A 146 11.36 25.19 4.95
C THR A 146 12.86 25.44 5.00
N GLN A 147 13.38 25.93 6.12
CA GLN A 147 14.81 26.27 6.24
C GLN A 147 15.70 25.02 6.15
N GLN A 148 15.30 23.94 6.81
CA GLN A 148 15.99 22.65 6.73
C GLN A 148 16.03 22.15 5.28
N THR A 149 14.89 22.13 4.60
CA THR A 149 14.76 21.62 3.23
C THR A 149 15.57 22.46 2.24
N LYS A 150 15.57 23.80 2.38
CA LYS A 150 16.41 24.69 1.56
C LYS A 150 17.90 24.42 1.72
N ARG A 151 18.36 24.14 2.96
CA ARG A 151 19.77 23.79 3.21
C ARG A 151 20.13 22.46 2.55
N PHE A 152 19.28 21.45 2.72
CA PHE A 152 19.45 20.15 2.07
C PHE A 152 19.55 20.29 0.54
N LEU A 153 18.62 21.02 -0.09
CA LEU A 153 18.61 21.25 -1.54
C LEU A 153 19.87 21.98 -2.03
N LYS A 154 20.37 22.97 -1.28
CA LYS A 154 21.62 23.65 -1.61
C LYS A 154 22.81 22.69 -1.57
N ASN A 155 22.89 21.86 -0.53
CA ASN A 155 23.97 20.86 -0.42
C ASN A 155 23.93 19.88 -1.59
N VAL A 156 22.74 19.37 -1.92
CA VAL A 156 22.53 18.46 -3.06
C VAL A 156 22.93 19.13 -4.38
N ALA A 157 22.56 20.40 -4.60
CA ALA A 157 22.94 21.15 -5.79
C ALA A 157 24.47 21.35 -5.89
N SER A 158 25.15 21.70 -4.79
CA SER A 158 26.61 21.84 -4.78
C SER A 158 27.30 20.54 -5.16
N HIS A 159 26.87 19.41 -4.60
CA HIS A 159 27.43 18.09 -4.94
C HIS A 159 27.19 17.73 -6.42
N MET A 160 26.01 18.03 -6.97
CA MET A 160 25.75 17.80 -8.39
C MET A 160 26.67 18.62 -9.29
N ILE A 161 26.96 19.87 -8.93
CA ILE A 161 27.88 20.74 -9.67
C ILE A 161 29.29 20.16 -9.63
N GLU A 162 29.78 19.76 -8.45
CA GLU A 162 31.10 19.14 -8.28
C GLU A 162 31.26 17.87 -9.14
N VAL A 163 30.27 16.98 -9.10
CA VAL A 163 30.27 15.75 -9.92
C VAL A 163 30.25 16.08 -11.42
N SER A 164 29.44 17.07 -11.83
CA SER A 164 29.36 17.49 -13.22
C SER A 164 30.68 18.09 -13.71
N THR A 165 31.36 18.87 -12.87
CA THR A 165 32.71 19.38 -13.20
C THR A 165 33.73 18.26 -13.33
N CYS A 166 33.70 17.23 -12.48
CA CYS A 166 34.58 16.07 -12.62
C CYS A 166 34.34 15.25 -13.90
N LEU A 167 33.09 15.17 -14.38
CA LEU A 167 32.73 14.45 -15.61
C LEU A 167 33.12 15.20 -16.89
N ILE A 168 33.37 16.52 -16.84
CA ILE A 168 33.87 17.30 -17.99
C ILE A 168 35.39 17.10 -18.20
N PHE A 169 36.10 16.57 -17.21
CA PHE A 169 37.54 16.29 -17.28
C PHE A 169 37.88 14.82 -17.64
N TYR A 170 36.90 14.05 -18.12
CA TYR A 170 37.07 12.72 -18.74
C TYR A 170 36.43 12.71 -20.13
#